data_AF-A0A060Y8A7-F1
#
_entry.id   AF-A0A060Y8A7-F1
#
_cell.length_a   1.000
_cell.length_b   1.000
_cell.length_c   1.000
_cell.angle_alpha   90.00
_cell.angle_beta   90.00
_cell.angle_gamma   90.00
#
_symmetry.space_group_name_H-M   'P 1'
#
loop_
_entity.id
_entity.type
_entity.pdbx_description
1 polymer ?
#
loop_
_entity_poly.entity_id
_entity_poly.type
_entity_poly.pdbx_seq_one_letter_code
_entity_poly.pdbx_strand_id
1 'polypeptide(L)'
;MKRRRIVVAAGFCLAFFLGTLMNLLYIPGFEHHQNHDHRVHRYYHEKQQQVTGDSQLQIGESVTEAVAESNSKPAVGSRHHQDLLLQIRERFDEVVRYRQRQAHGSGTGDPVRQLERRRLMDSEPGDNWDPIKVIERTENRQTHFQNRLSPSIYMPTASRKDFTMTLSSVNGTPMLGCSSIDNVTNVQYLGSGYTKAVYKASLNNSLSVALKSVDFGGHDMENCVKKYGSPGDCYRLASFKIVKEMTLMERLQHPNILKLYGYCYQDSNDIQDTVTAITELGSPLEMIQLLQTSWEERFRICLSLVRLLHYLAHSPLGSVTLLDFRPRQFVLVAGELKVTDLDDASTEEAPCSPSDCIMEFPARNFTLPCSRGRCLGINEKRNLYNAYRFFFTYLLPHSAPPTLRPLLDKIVNATGELIWGIDETLLQLEKVLHLYRNGFYLQNSTQTHITGKYAHTHTQT
;
A
#
# COMPACT_ATOMS: atom_id res chain seq x y z
N MET A 1 51.57 34.64 22.05
CA MET A 1 50.20 34.10 22.15
C MET A 1 49.32 34.28 20.89
N LYS A 2 49.50 35.31 20.04
CA LYS A 2 48.69 35.50 18.81
C LYS A 2 48.87 34.42 17.72
N ARG A 3 50.11 33.95 17.47
CA ARG A 3 50.38 32.93 16.43
C ARG A 3 49.74 31.56 16.69
N ARG A 4 49.65 31.12 17.95
CA ARG A 4 49.00 29.84 18.31
C ARG A 4 47.47 29.87 18.11
N ARG A 5 46.82 31.02 18.28
CA ARG A 5 45.38 31.16 18.05
C ARG A 5 45.00 31.13 16.57
N ILE A 6 45.87 31.66 15.69
CA ILE A 6 45.66 31.64 14.24
C ILE A 6 45.80 30.22 13.68
N VAL A 7 46.76 29.44 14.18
CA VAL A 7 46.96 28.04 13.74
C VAL A 7 45.79 27.15 14.18
N VAL A 8 45.22 27.36 15.37
CA VAL A 8 44.03 26.61 15.83
C VAL A 8 42.78 27.01 15.05
N ALA A 9 42.58 28.30 14.78
CA ALA A 9 41.45 28.76 13.97
C ALA A 9 41.53 28.28 12.51
N ALA A 10 42.73 28.28 11.92
CA ALA A 10 42.96 27.74 10.58
C ALA A 10 42.73 26.22 10.52
N GLY A 11 43.12 25.48 11.56
CA GLY A 11 42.85 24.05 11.69
C GLY A 11 41.35 23.72 11.77
N PHE A 12 40.57 24.51 12.52
CA PHE A 12 39.11 24.35 12.59
C PHE A 12 38.42 24.69 11.26
N CYS A 13 38.88 25.72 10.55
CA CYS A 13 38.34 26.06 9.24
C CYS A 13 38.65 24.96 8.21
N LEU A 14 39.89 24.45 8.19
CA LEU A 14 40.29 23.40 7.25
C LEU A 14 39.52 22.09 7.51
N ALA A 15 39.28 21.74 8.79
CA ALA A 15 38.48 20.58 9.17
C ALA A 15 37.00 20.75 8.80
N PHE A 16 36.44 21.96 8.93
CA PHE A 16 35.07 22.25 8.51
C PHE A 16 34.92 22.17 6.99
N PHE A 17 35.87 22.74 6.23
CA PHE A 17 35.86 22.66 4.77
C PHE A 17 36.06 21.24 4.24
N LEU A 18 36.97 20.46 4.82
CA LEU A 18 37.16 19.05 4.47
C LEU A 18 35.94 18.21 4.86
N GLY A 19 35.30 18.50 6.00
CA GLY A 19 34.06 17.85 6.43
C GLY A 19 32.88 18.13 5.49
N THR A 20 32.72 19.37 5.02
CA THR A 20 31.71 19.73 4.01
C THR A 20 32.03 19.16 2.63
N LEU A 21 33.30 19.09 2.24
CA LEU A 21 33.71 18.53 0.95
C LEU A 21 33.53 17.00 0.92
N MET A 22 33.82 16.31 2.02
CA MET A 22 33.55 14.87 2.14
C MET A 22 32.05 14.57 2.22
N ASN A 23 31.24 15.43 2.86
CA ASN A 23 29.77 15.31 2.81
C ASN A 23 29.18 15.58 1.42
N LEU A 24 29.83 16.39 0.58
CA LEU A 24 29.41 16.61 -0.81
C LEU A 24 29.85 15.47 -1.75
N LEU A 25 30.98 14.81 -1.46
CA LEU A 25 31.53 13.73 -2.28
C LEU A 25 31.04 12.33 -1.88
N TYR A 26 30.45 12.17 -0.68
CA TYR A 26 29.94 10.90 -0.14
C TYR A 26 28.47 10.97 0.28
N ILE A 27 27.60 11.46 -0.60
CA ILE A 27 26.16 11.15 -0.53
C ILE A 27 25.92 9.88 -1.35
N PRO A 28 25.69 8.71 -0.73
CA PRO A 28 25.24 7.54 -1.49
C PRO A 28 23.79 7.78 -1.91
N GLY A 29 23.59 7.94 -3.23
CA GLY A 29 22.26 7.89 -3.85
C GLY A 29 21.69 9.24 -4.29
N PHE A 30 22.34 9.91 -5.24
CA PHE A 30 21.69 10.85 -6.16
C PHE A 30 22.34 10.69 -7.55
N GLU A 31 21.83 9.73 -8.32
CA GLU A 31 22.19 9.61 -9.74
C GLU A 31 21.45 10.68 -10.56
N HIS A 32 22.21 11.28 -11.48
CA HIS A 32 21.72 12.18 -12.53
C HIS A 32 20.78 11.42 -13.49
N HIS A 33 19.47 11.46 -13.25
CA HIS A 33 18.47 10.95 -14.21
C HIS A 33 17.59 12.01 -14.86
N GLN A 34 17.55 13.24 -14.33
CA GLN A 34 16.67 14.30 -14.87
C GLN A 34 16.88 14.62 -16.36
N ASN A 35 18.11 14.53 -16.90
CA ASN A 35 18.37 14.95 -18.27
C ASN A 35 18.11 13.87 -19.34
N HIS A 36 18.09 12.59 -18.94
CA HIS A 36 17.73 11.49 -19.85
C HIS A 36 16.21 11.26 -19.85
N ASP A 37 15.57 11.42 -18.69
CA ASP A 37 14.11 11.38 -18.53
C ASP A 37 13.42 12.44 -19.38
N HIS A 38 13.90 13.69 -19.40
CA HIS A 38 13.30 14.75 -20.23
C HIS A 38 13.37 14.50 -21.74
N ARG A 39 14.34 13.70 -22.23
CA ARG A 39 14.51 13.42 -23.66
C ARG A 39 13.63 12.27 -24.12
N VAL A 40 13.49 11.23 -23.30
CA VAL A 40 12.59 10.09 -23.57
C VAL A 40 11.14 10.50 -23.32
N HIS A 41 10.85 11.28 -22.27
CA HIS A 41 9.53 11.86 -22.06
C HIS A 41 9.10 12.74 -23.23
N ARG A 42 9.96 13.60 -23.78
CA ARG A 42 9.58 14.43 -24.95
C ARG A 42 9.24 13.58 -26.18
N TYR A 43 9.96 12.49 -26.41
CA TYR A 43 9.71 11.57 -27.54
C TYR A 43 8.31 10.91 -27.46
N TYR A 44 7.87 10.50 -26.27
CA TYR A 44 6.52 9.94 -26.10
C TYR A 44 5.42 11.01 -25.98
N HIS A 45 5.73 12.18 -25.43
CA HIS A 45 4.81 13.31 -25.33
C HIS A 45 4.49 13.93 -26.70
N GLU A 46 5.48 14.02 -27.60
CA GLU A 46 5.28 14.46 -29.00
C GLU A 46 4.41 13.46 -29.77
N LYS A 47 4.58 12.15 -29.53
CA LYS A 47 3.74 11.11 -30.14
C LYS A 47 2.30 11.09 -29.61
N GLN A 48 2.08 11.47 -28.34
CA GLN A 48 0.73 11.61 -27.77
C GLN A 48 0.03 12.90 -28.21
N GLN A 49 0.74 14.00 -28.48
CA GLN A 49 0.15 15.26 -28.96
C GLN A 49 -0.17 15.28 -30.46
N GLN A 50 0.43 14.40 -31.27
CA GLN A 50 0.10 14.27 -32.70
C GLN A 50 -1.25 13.60 -32.99
N VAL A 51 -1.99 13.14 -31.97
CA VAL A 51 -3.27 12.42 -32.12
C VAL A 51 -4.48 13.37 -32.35
N THR A 52 -4.28 14.69 -32.41
CA THR A 52 -5.36 15.66 -32.70
C THR A 52 -5.21 16.40 -34.03
N GLY A 53 -4.60 15.79 -35.06
CA GLY A 53 -4.45 16.44 -36.38
C GLY A 53 -4.50 15.47 -37.57
N ASP A 54 -5.65 15.47 -38.24
CA ASP A 54 -5.91 15.17 -39.67
C ASP A 54 -5.43 13.87 -40.35
N SER A 55 -6.44 13.05 -40.72
CA SER A 55 -6.82 12.65 -42.09
C SER A 55 -5.81 12.02 -43.09
N GLN A 56 -6.15 10.77 -43.44
CA GLN A 56 -6.14 10.12 -44.78
C GLN A 56 -4.86 9.53 -45.43
N LEU A 57 -5.12 8.36 -46.08
CA LEU A 57 -4.37 7.63 -47.13
C LEU A 57 -3.28 6.67 -46.61
N GLN A 58 -3.05 5.45 -47.13
CA GLN A 58 -3.62 4.70 -48.25
C GLN A 58 -3.26 3.20 -48.10
N ILE A 59 -4.11 2.35 -48.67
CA ILE A 59 -3.98 0.89 -48.81
C ILE A 59 -2.82 0.51 -49.74
N GLY A 60 -2.08 -0.55 -49.40
CA GLY A 60 -1.13 -1.23 -50.27
C GLY A 60 -1.00 -2.71 -49.91
N GLU A 61 -1.36 -3.56 -50.88
CA GLU A 61 -1.53 -5.02 -50.80
C GLU A 61 -0.27 -5.77 -51.33
N SER A 62 -0.23 -7.09 -51.07
CA SER A 62 0.64 -8.13 -51.67
C SER A 62 1.96 -8.48 -50.91
N VAL A 63 2.44 -9.73 -50.79
CA VAL A 63 2.00 -11.03 -51.32
C VAL A 63 2.82 -12.20 -50.68
N THR A 64 2.17 -13.36 -50.58
CA THR A 64 2.64 -14.77 -50.57
C THR A 64 3.39 -15.45 -49.41
N GLU A 65 2.75 -16.56 -49.04
CA GLU A 65 3.14 -17.84 -48.45
C GLU A 65 4.56 -18.36 -48.72
N ALA A 66 5.15 -18.96 -47.69
CA ALA A 66 5.96 -20.18 -47.83
C ALA A 66 5.77 -21.06 -46.59
N VAL A 67 5.11 -22.20 -46.81
CA VAL A 67 5.01 -23.33 -45.87
C VAL A 67 6.35 -24.07 -45.86
N ALA A 68 6.93 -24.26 -44.68
CA ALA A 68 8.00 -25.24 -44.47
C ALA A 68 7.78 -25.94 -43.12
N GLU A 69 7.57 -27.26 -43.22
CA GLU A 69 7.33 -28.17 -42.11
C GLU A 69 8.52 -28.29 -41.16
N SER A 70 8.12 -28.61 -39.94
CA SER A 70 8.87 -28.68 -38.70
C SER A 70 10.07 -29.63 -38.69
N ASN A 71 11.15 -29.15 -38.07
CA ASN A 71 11.84 -29.90 -37.01
C ASN A 71 12.70 -28.95 -36.18
N SER A 72 12.09 -28.20 -35.26
CA SER A 72 12.82 -27.35 -34.32
C SER A 72 12.59 -27.80 -32.89
N LYS A 73 13.67 -28.19 -32.21
CA LYS A 73 13.80 -28.14 -30.75
C LYS A 73 13.16 -26.84 -30.23
N PRO A 74 12.45 -26.83 -29.09
CA PRO A 74 11.73 -25.63 -28.66
C PRO A 74 12.73 -24.49 -28.54
N ALA A 75 12.57 -23.52 -29.45
CA ALA A 75 13.45 -22.38 -29.54
C ALA A 75 13.45 -21.66 -28.18
N VAL A 76 14.61 -21.17 -27.75
CA VAL A 76 14.79 -20.47 -26.46
C VAL A 76 13.74 -19.36 -26.26
N GLY A 77 13.27 -18.72 -27.34
CA GLY A 77 12.17 -17.75 -27.31
C GLY A 77 10.80 -18.30 -26.85
N SER A 78 10.48 -19.57 -27.11
CA SER A 78 9.22 -20.19 -26.68
C SER A 78 9.17 -20.40 -25.17
N ARG A 79 10.30 -20.77 -24.54
CA ARG A 79 10.38 -20.91 -23.07
C ARG A 79 10.31 -19.57 -22.35
N HIS A 80 10.96 -18.54 -22.88
CA HIS A 80 10.87 -17.18 -22.31
C HIS A 80 9.46 -16.62 -22.39
N HIS A 81 8.77 -16.83 -23.51
CA HIS A 81 7.37 -16.40 -23.63
C HIS A 81 6.44 -17.15 -22.66
N GLN A 82 6.64 -18.46 -22.47
CA GLN A 82 5.85 -19.25 -21.52
C GLN A 82 6.08 -18.80 -20.06
N ASP A 83 7.31 -18.45 -19.69
CA ASP A 83 7.65 -17.87 -18.39
C ASP A 83 6.91 -16.53 -18.14
N LEU A 84 6.90 -15.63 -19.13
CA LEU A 84 6.16 -14.37 -19.02
C LEU A 84 4.65 -14.59 -18.82
N LEU A 85 4.05 -15.51 -19.59
CA LEU A 85 2.63 -15.84 -19.45
C LEU A 85 2.31 -16.46 -18.08
N LEU A 86 3.22 -17.27 -17.52
CA LEU A 86 3.08 -17.81 -16.16
C LEU A 86 3.10 -16.68 -15.12
N GLN A 87 4.03 -15.74 -15.22
CA GLN A 87 4.09 -14.59 -14.30
C GLN A 87 2.81 -13.74 -14.39
N ILE A 88 2.32 -13.46 -15.59
CA ILE A 88 1.05 -12.74 -15.82
C ILE A 88 -0.11 -13.48 -15.13
N ARG A 89 -0.16 -14.81 -15.27
CA ARG A 89 -1.20 -15.64 -14.64
C ARG A 89 -1.10 -15.60 -13.11
N GLU A 90 0.09 -15.70 -12.54
CA GLU A 90 0.29 -15.62 -11.09
C GLU A 90 -0.17 -14.26 -10.53
N ARG A 91 0.15 -13.16 -11.22
CA ARG A 91 -0.31 -11.82 -10.82
C ARG A 91 -1.83 -11.69 -10.92
N PHE A 92 -2.43 -12.24 -11.97
CA PHE A 92 -3.88 -12.29 -12.10
C PHE A 92 -4.53 -13.06 -10.94
N ASP A 93 -4.05 -14.26 -10.65
CA ASP A 93 -4.56 -15.12 -9.58
C ASP A 93 -4.41 -14.44 -8.21
N GLU A 94 -3.32 -13.69 -7.98
CA GLU A 94 -3.14 -12.84 -6.79
C GLU A 94 -4.24 -11.78 -6.65
N VAL A 95 -4.52 -11.00 -7.70
CA VAL A 95 -5.60 -9.99 -7.69
C VAL A 95 -6.96 -10.62 -7.42
N VAL A 96 -7.25 -11.76 -8.06
CA VAL A 96 -8.52 -12.48 -7.89
C VAL A 96 -8.71 -12.92 -6.44
N ARG A 97 -7.65 -13.37 -5.74
CA ARG A 97 -7.73 -13.75 -4.32
C ARG A 97 -8.20 -12.59 -3.44
N TYR A 98 -7.73 -11.37 -3.68
CA TYR A 98 -8.18 -10.19 -2.92
C TYR A 98 -9.62 -9.76 -3.25
N ARG A 99 -10.07 -10.00 -4.49
CA ARG A 99 -11.47 -9.77 -4.88
C ARG A 99 -12.40 -10.75 -4.15
N GLN A 100 -12.08 -12.05 -4.20
CA GLN A 100 -12.96 -13.13 -3.74
C GLN A 100 -13.04 -13.32 -2.21
N ARG A 101 -12.02 -12.93 -1.43
CA ARG A 101 -12.01 -13.10 0.03
C ARG A 101 -13.10 -12.27 0.71
N GLN A 102 -14.36 -12.73 0.71
CA GLN A 102 -15.42 -12.15 1.54
C GLN A 102 -14.98 -12.12 3.00
N ALA A 103 -15.42 -11.11 3.74
CA ALA A 103 -15.18 -10.97 5.17
C ALA A 103 -15.82 -12.14 5.94
N HIS A 104 -15.14 -13.28 5.97
CA HIS A 104 -15.40 -14.32 6.94
C HIS A 104 -14.50 -14.05 8.14
N GLY A 105 -15.13 -13.52 9.19
CA GLY A 105 -14.52 -13.46 10.50
C GLY A 105 -14.01 -14.84 10.92
N SER A 106 -12.77 -14.84 11.40
CA SER A 106 -12.08 -15.86 12.20
C SER A 106 -12.82 -17.18 12.46
N GLY A 107 -12.27 -18.28 11.97
CA GLY A 107 -12.68 -19.62 12.37
C GLY A 107 -12.13 -20.70 11.45
N THR A 108 -11.19 -21.47 11.97
CA THR A 108 -10.76 -22.81 11.49
C THR A 108 -11.78 -23.59 10.66
N GLY A 109 -11.35 -24.24 9.58
CA GLY A 109 -12.11 -25.36 9.00
C GLY A 109 -11.69 -25.82 7.61
N ASP A 110 -10.73 -26.75 7.55
CA ASP A 110 -10.70 -27.81 6.54
C ASP A 110 -11.82 -28.85 6.90
N PRO A 111 -12.36 -29.63 5.96
CA PRO A 111 -13.70 -30.21 6.07
C PRO A 111 -13.71 -31.49 6.90
N VAL A 112 -14.37 -31.47 8.05
CA VAL A 112 -14.78 -32.71 8.72
C VAL A 112 -16.26 -32.65 9.05
N ARG A 113 -17.00 -33.48 8.30
CA ARG A 113 -18.20 -34.24 8.67
C ARG A 113 -18.86 -33.87 10.01
N GLN A 114 -20.12 -33.45 9.88
CA GLN A 114 -21.13 -33.44 10.94
C GLN A 114 -21.07 -34.71 11.78
N LEU A 115 -20.82 -34.55 13.08
CA LEU A 115 -21.22 -35.49 14.13
C LEU A 115 -21.79 -34.68 15.30
N GLU A 116 -23.12 -34.72 15.36
CA GLU A 116 -23.98 -34.68 16.55
C GLU A 116 -23.44 -33.96 17.80
N ARG A 117 -23.92 -32.73 17.99
CA ARG A 117 -23.82 -32.00 19.26
C ARG A 117 -24.87 -32.55 20.24
N ARG A 118 -24.59 -33.66 20.92
CA ARG A 118 -25.26 -34.01 22.18
C ARG A 118 -24.79 -33.02 23.25
N ARG A 119 -25.66 -32.08 23.64
CA ARG A 119 -25.49 -31.28 24.86
C ARG A 119 -25.79 -32.20 26.04
N LEU A 120 -24.82 -32.37 26.92
CA LEU A 120 -24.95 -33.00 28.23
C LEU A 120 -24.87 -31.87 29.26
N MET A 121 -25.81 -31.88 30.21
CA MET A 121 -25.93 -31.02 31.40
C MET A 121 -26.52 -29.62 31.18
N ASP A 122 -27.86 -29.57 31.23
CA ASP A 122 -28.57 -28.66 32.13
C ASP A 122 -29.78 -29.42 32.68
N SER A 123 -29.91 -29.43 34.01
CA SER A 123 -30.91 -30.17 34.76
C SER A 123 -32.14 -29.30 35.07
N GLU A 124 -33.31 -29.95 35.02
CA GLU A 124 -34.54 -29.73 35.83
C GLU A 124 -35.59 -28.68 35.35
N PRO A 125 -36.90 -28.90 35.64
CA PRO A 125 -37.87 -29.23 34.60
C PRO A 125 -39.17 -28.38 34.65
N GLY A 126 -40.02 -28.49 33.63
CA GLY A 126 -41.38 -27.95 33.70
C GLY A 126 -42.19 -28.09 32.41
N ASP A 127 -43.01 -29.13 32.37
CA ASP A 127 -44.35 -29.23 31.75
C ASP A 127 -44.54 -29.00 30.24
N ASN A 128 -44.66 -30.15 29.54
CA ASN A 128 -45.85 -30.61 28.81
C ASN A 128 -46.60 -29.61 27.92
N TRP A 129 -46.63 -29.87 26.59
CA TRP A 129 -47.84 -30.10 25.77
C TRP A 129 -47.48 -30.09 24.25
N ASP A 130 -47.65 -31.24 23.62
CA ASP A 130 -47.76 -31.50 22.17
C ASP A 130 -49.25 -31.35 21.73
N PRO A 131 -49.69 -31.54 20.45
CA PRO A 131 -49.27 -30.94 19.16
C PRO A 131 -50.47 -30.68 18.19
N ILE A 132 -50.39 -29.81 17.17
CA ILE A 132 -51.24 -29.86 15.93
C ILE A 132 -50.43 -29.28 14.75
N LYS A 133 -49.91 -30.03 13.76
CA LYS A 133 -50.48 -30.66 12.53
C LYS A 133 -50.98 -29.69 11.44
N VAL A 134 -50.57 -30.00 10.18
CA VAL A 134 -51.14 -29.72 8.82
C VAL A 134 -49.98 -29.24 7.90
N ILE A 135 -49.34 -30.09 7.08
CA ILE A 135 -49.72 -30.77 5.82
C ILE A 135 -49.98 -29.81 4.64
N GLU A 136 -49.04 -29.81 3.68
CA GLU A 136 -49.19 -29.94 2.20
C GLU A 136 -47.79 -29.67 1.58
N ARG A 137 -47.00 -30.66 1.11
CA ARG A 137 -47.00 -31.34 -0.21
C ARG A 137 -47.44 -30.40 -1.35
N THR A 138 -46.68 -30.22 -2.43
CA THR A 138 -46.48 -31.25 -3.46
C THR A 138 -45.41 -30.82 -4.50
N GLU A 139 -44.57 -31.80 -4.89
CA GLU A 139 -43.84 -32.07 -6.15
C GLU A 139 -42.90 -31.00 -6.78
N ASN A 140 -41.59 -31.21 -6.97
CA ASN A 140 -40.74 -32.32 -7.43
C ASN A 140 -40.65 -32.46 -8.96
N ARG A 141 -39.52 -32.06 -9.55
CA ARG A 141 -38.98 -32.68 -10.78
C ARG A 141 -37.47 -32.51 -10.88
N GLN A 142 -36.76 -33.52 -10.40
CA GLN A 142 -35.39 -33.82 -10.78
C GLN A 142 -35.40 -34.64 -12.08
N THR A 143 -34.47 -34.35 -12.99
CA THR A 143 -34.01 -35.31 -14.00
C THR A 143 -32.51 -35.44 -13.88
N HIS A 144 -32.09 -36.59 -13.36
CA HIS A 144 -30.74 -37.12 -13.45
C HIS A 144 -30.43 -37.55 -14.89
N PHE A 145 -29.23 -37.24 -15.38
CA PHE A 145 -28.50 -38.13 -16.29
C PHE A 145 -27.03 -38.15 -15.91
N GLN A 146 -26.50 -39.37 -15.75
CA GLN A 146 -25.17 -39.68 -15.28
C GLN A 146 -24.32 -40.26 -16.44
N ASN A 147 -23.03 -39.88 -16.42
CA ASN A 147 -21.83 -40.72 -16.62
C ASN A 147 -21.03 -40.76 -17.96
N ARG A 148 -19.71 -40.47 -17.77
CA ARG A 148 -18.45 -41.07 -18.31
C ARG A 148 -17.56 -40.29 -19.32
N LEU A 149 -16.45 -39.74 -18.80
CA LEU A 149 -15.00 -40.04 -19.06
C LEU A 149 -14.58 -40.42 -20.52
N SER A 150 -13.56 -39.88 -21.22
CA SER A 150 -12.34 -39.08 -20.95
C SER A 150 -11.82 -38.41 -22.29
N PRO A 151 -10.54 -37.98 -22.45
CA PRO A 151 -10.16 -36.59 -22.76
C PRO A 151 -9.71 -36.32 -24.21
N SER A 152 -10.05 -35.17 -24.77
CA SER A 152 -9.41 -34.68 -26.01
C SER A 152 -9.12 -33.19 -25.91
N ILE A 153 -7.86 -32.88 -26.22
CA ILE A 153 -7.22 -31.58 -26.21
C ILE A 153 -7.74 -30.79 -27.42
N TYR A 154 -8.59 -29.79 -27.18
CA TYR A 154 -8.80 -28.65 -28.08
C TYR A 154 -9.29 -27.47 -27.23
N MET A 155 -8.44 -26.45 -27.06
CA MET A 155 -8.82 -25.17 -26.47
C MET A 155 -9.82 -24.49 -27.42
N PRO A 156 -11.08 -24.22 -27.01
CA PRO A 156 -11.97 -23.40 -27.80
C PRO A 156 -11.58 -21.94 -27.60
N THR A 157 -11.51 -21.21 -28.71
CA THR A 157 -11.52 -19.75 -28.78
C THR A 157 -12.79 -19.20 -28.13
N ALA A 158 -12.74 -18.97 -26.82
CA ALA A 158 -13.81 -18.33 -26.08
C ALA A 158 -13.77 -16.81 -26.33
N SER A 159 -14.71 -16.39 -27.18
CA SER A 159 -15.29 -15.05 -27.28
C SER A 159 -15.16 -14.19 -26.02
N ARG A 160 -14.39 -13.10 -26.13
CA ARG A 160 -14.83 -11.70 -25.89
C ARG A 160 -16.09 -11.58 -25.00
N LYS A 161 -15.86 -11.50 -23.68
CA LYS A 161 -16.73 -11.19 -22.50
C LYS A 161 -16.01 -11.90 -21.33
N ASP A 162 -15.42 -11.31 -20.30
CA ASP A 162 -15.72 -10.09 -19.55
C ASP A 162 -14.43 -9.60 -18.87
N PHE A 163 -14.07 -8.34 -19.08
CA PHE A 163 -13.34 -7.55 -18.08
C PHE A 163 -14.05 -6.22 -17.81
N THR A 164 -15.38 -6.21 -17.97
CA THR A 164 -16.22 -5.14 -17.42
C THR A 164 -16.35 -5.39 -15.92
N MET A 165 -15.55 -4.68 -15.13
CA MET A 165 -15.80 -4.49 -13.71
C MET A 165 -17.15 -3.79 -13.55
N THR A 166 -18.24 -4.55 -13.44
CA THR A 166 -19.50 -4.00 -12.91
C THR A 166 -19.36 -3.92 -11.40
N LEU A 167 -18.67 -2.88 -10.92
CA LEU A 167 -18.65 -2.49 -9.51
C LEU A 167 -19.31 -1.11 -9.39
N SER A 168 -20.64 -1.12 -9.43
CA SER A 168 -21.44 0.09 -9.29
C SER A 168 -21.50 0.49 -7.82
N SER A 169 -20.73 1.52 -7.48
CA SER A 169 -20.76 2.31 -6.24
C SER A 169 -19.90 1.82 -5.07
N VAL A 170 -19.03 2.72 -4.61
CA VAL A 170 -18.56 2.77 -3.22
C VAL A 170 -19.31 3.95 -2.59
N ASN A 171 -20.14 3.69 -1.57
CA ASN A 171 -20.94 4.69 -0.83
C ASN A 171 -21.89 5.56 -1.69
N GLY A 172 -22.58 4.98 -2.68
CA GLY A 172 -23.63 5.68 -3.45
C GLY A 172 -23.13 6.73 -4.45
N THR A 173 -21.82 7.02 -4.48
CA THR A 173 -21.21 7.80 -5.56
C THR A 173 -20.78 6.88 -6.71
N PRO A 174 -21.16 7.15 -7.96
CA PRO A 174 -20.69 6.40 -9.11
C PRO A 174 -19.17 6.53 -9.24
N MET A 175 -18.49 5.42 -9.52
CA MET A 175 -17.05 5.44 -9.79
C MET A 175 -16.78 6.23 -11.07
N LEU A 176 -15.69 6.99 -11.07
CA LEU A 176 -15.23 7.72 -12.26
C LEU A 176 -14.73 6.71 -13.31
N GLY A 177 -15.09 6.96 -14.57
CA GLY A 177 -14.69 6.13 -15.70
C GLY A 177 -13.87 6.90 -16.72
N CYS A 178 -13.69 6.32 -17.91
CA CYS A 178 -12.93 6.94 -19.00
C CYS A 178 -13.46 8.31 -19.43
N SER A 179 -14.78 8.46 -19.50
CA SER A 179 -15.40 9.76 -19.84
C SER A 179 -15.05 10.89 -18.87
N SER A 180 -14.69 10.55 -17.63
CA SER A 180 -14.25 11.53 -16.64
C SER A 180 -12.85 12.07 -16.93
N ILE A 181 -12.00 11.32 -17.63
CA ILE A 181 -10.62 11.70 -17.92
C ILE A 181 -10.39 12.21 -19.34
N ASP A 182 -11.38 12.11 -20.24
CA ASP A 182 -11.27 12.59 -21.62
C ASP A 182 -11.03 14.12 -21.71
N ASN A 183 -11.60 14.89 -20.77
CA ASN A 183 -11.54 16.36 -20.75
C ASN A 183 -10.86 16.91 -19.47
N VAL A 184 -9.80 16.26 -19.00
CA VAL A 184 -9.02 16.75 -17.85
C VAL A 184 -8.28 18.04 -18.18
N THR A 185 -8.15 18.93 -17.20
CA THR A 185 -7.32 20.15 -17.30
C THR A 185 -6.18 20.13 -16.29
N ASN A 186 -5.21 21.05 -16.44
CA ASN A 186 -4.06 21.19 -15.52
C ASN A 186 -3.29 19.89 -15.28
N VAL A 187 -3.07 19.13 -16.35
CA VAL A 187 -2.29 17.88 -16.29
C VAL A 187 -0.83 18.22 -16.00
N GLN A 188 -0.31 17.73 -14.87
CA GLN A 188 1.04 17.96 -14.42
C GLN A 188 1.67 16.65 -13.97
N TYR A 189 2.82 16.31 -14.53
CA TYR A 189 3.61 15.18 -14.05
C TYR A 189 4.09 15.42 -12.62
N LEU A 190 3.86 14.46 -11.73
CA LEU A 190 4.30 14.52 -10.33
C LEU A 190 5.54 13.67 -10.06
N GLY A 191 5.67 12.54 -10.75
CA GLY A 191 6.78 11.63 -10.60
C GLY A 191 6.47 10.24 -11.14
N SER A 192 7.51 9.42 -11.27
CA SER A 192 7.41 8.01 -11.61
C SER A 192 8.32 7.19 -10.71
N GLY A 193 7.98 5.92 -10.59
CA GLY A 193 8.75 4.92 -9.87
C GLY A 193 9.19 3.79 -10.77
N TYR A 194 9.40 2.62 -10.18
CA TYR A 194 9.84 1.43 -10.92
C TYR A 194 8.81 0.96 -11.96
N THR A 195 7.52 1.18 -11.70
CA THR A 195 6.42 0.63 -12.50
C THR A 195 5.42 1.69 -12.96
N LYS A 196 5.19 2.75 -12.17
CA LYS A 196 4.03 3.65 -12.33
C LYS A 196 4.50 5.08 -12.54
N ALA A 197 3.79 5.79 -13.40
CA ALA A 197 3.86 7.24 -13.53
C ALA A 197 2.62 7.86 -12.89
N VAL A 198 2.79 9.02 -12.25
CA VAL A 198 1.74 9.73 -11.53
C VAL A 198 1.61 11.15 -12.08
N TYR A 199 0.38 11.52 -12.42
CA TYR A 199 0.04 12.84 -12.92
C TYR A 199 -1.03 13.47 -12.03
N LYS A 200 -0.86 14.74 -11.69
CA LYS A 200 -1.95 15.58 -11.18
C LYS A 200 -2.84 15.96 -12.34
N ALA A 201 -4.15 15.92 -12.13
CA ALA A 201 -5.13 16.44 -13.07
C ALA A 201 -6.28 17.13 -12.32
N SER A 202 -6.98 18.04 -12.98
CA SER A 202 -8.21 18.65 -12.49
C SER A 202 -9.41 18.10 -13.26
N LEU A 203 -10.31 17.44 -12.54
CA LEU A 203 -11.59 16.96 -13.04
C LEU A 203 -12.68 17.99 -12.78
N ASN A 204 -13.55 18.21 -13.77
CA ASN A 204 -14.68 19.14 -13.68
C ASN A 204 -14.29 20.54 -13.15
N ASN A 205 -13.06 20.98 -13.45
CA ASN A 205 -12.46 22.26 -13.03
C ASN A 205 -12.32 22.51 -11.50
N SER A 206 -12.65 21.54 -10.64
CA SER A 206 -12.60 21.75 -9.18
C SER A 206 -11.94 20.61 -8.41
N LEU A 207 -12.04 19.37 -8.88
CA LEU A 207 -11.52 18.21 -8.17
C LEU A 207 -10.11 17.90 -8.64
N SER A 208 -9.10 18.15 -7.79
CA SER A 208 -7.73 17.72 -8.07
C SER A 208 -7.58 16.23 -7.74
N VAL A 209 -7.08 15.47 -8.71
CA VAL A 209 -6.86 14.00 -8.60
C VAL A 209 -5.43 13.64 -8.97
N ALA A 210 -5.02 12.45 -8.55
CA ALA A 210 -3.84 11.78 -9.08
C ALA A 210 -4.27 10.68 -10.05
N LEU A 211 -3.70 10.70 -11.27
CA LEU A 211 -3.83 9.67 -12.28
C LEU A 211 -2.59 8.80 -12.22
N LYS A 212 -2.77 7.50 -11.97
CA LYS A 212 -1.67 6.52 -11.93
C LYS A 212 -1.79 5.56 -13.11
N SER A 213 -0.77 5.50 -13.95
CA SER A 213 -0.68 4.59 -15.09
C SER A 213 0.66 3.87 -15.10
N VAL A 214 0.80 2.82 -15.90
CA VAL A 214 2.11 2.16 -16.10
C VAL A 214 3.08 3.19 -16.71
N ASP A 215 4.29 3.23 -16.18
CA ASP A 215 5.39 4.00 -16.76
C ASP A 215 6.08 3.16 -17.83
N PHE A 216 5.95 3.56 -19.09
CA PHE A 216 6.58 2.90 -20.23
C PHE A 216 8.10 3.00 -20.22
N GLY A 217 8.65 4.07 -19.61
CA GLY A 217 10.09 4.21 -19.35
C GLY A 217 10.51 3.64 -17.99
N GLY A 218 9.57 3.03 -17.26
CA GLY A 218 9.84 2.44 -15.95
C GLY A 218 10.69 1.18 -16.06
N HIS A 219 11.42 0.90 -14.98
CA HIS A 219 12.36 -0.23 -14.92
C HIS A 219 11.67 -1.58 -15.18
N ASP A 220 10.44 -1.78 -14.71
CA ASP A 220 9.70 -3.02 -14.97
C ASP A 220 9.41 -3.22 -16.47
N MET A 221 9.03 -2.13 -17.16
CA MET A 221 8.77 -2.17 -18.59
C MET A 221 10.06 -2.38 -19.38
N GLU A 222 11.10 -1.59 -19.12
CA GLU A 222 12.38 -1.69 -19.83
C GLU A 222 13.01 -3.08 -19.65
N ASN A 223 13.07 -3.60 -18.42
CA ASN A 223 13.67 -4.90 -18.15
C ASN A 223 12.85 -6.04 -18.73
N CYS A 224 11.52 -5.98 -18.64
CA CYS A 224 10.65 -6.99 -19.21
C CYS A 224 10.77 -7.01 -20.74
N VAL A 225 10.67 -5.86 -21.40
CA VAL A 225 10.75 -5.78 -22.87
C VAL A 225 12.12 -6.23 -23.36
N LYS A 226 13.20 -5.82 -22.67
CA LYS A 226 14.56 -6.29 -22.99
C LYS A 226 14.71 -7.81 -22.88
N LYS A 227 14.01 -8.43 -21.91
CA LYS A 227 14.10 -9.88 -21.67
C LYS A 227 13.20 -10.70 -22.59
N TYR A 228 11.99 -10.24 -22.86
CA TYR A 228 10.94 -11.04 -23.51
C TYR A 228 10.51 -10.53 -24.89
N GLY A 229 10.84 -9.29 -25.26
CA GLY A 229 10.51 -8.72 -26.57
C GLY A 229 9.02 -8.52 -26.85
N SER A 230 8.15 -8.58 -25.83
CA SER A 230 6.70 -8.41 -25.96
C SER A 230 6.20 -7.20 -25.15
N PRO A 231 6.08 -6.00 -25.76
CA PRO A 231 5.61 -4.81 -25.06
C PRO A 231 4.22 -4.95 -24.46
N GLY A 232 3.29 -5.58 -25.18
CA GLY A 232 1.91 -5.81 -24.71
C GLY A 232 1.82 -6.70 -23.48
N ASP A 233 2.52 -7.83 -23.49
CA ASP A 233 2.55 -8.75 -22.34
C ASP A 233 3.29 -8.13 -21.14
N CYS A 234 4.37 -7.40 -21.40
CA CYS A 234 5.10 -6.68 -20.36
C CYS A 234 4.25 -5.57 -19.72
N TYR A 235 3.50 -4.83 -20.53
CA TYR A 235 2.52 -3.88 -20.03
C TYR A 235 1.49 -4.58 -19.16
N ARG A 236 0.93 -5.70 -19.63
CA ARG A 236 -0.06 -6.47 -18.88
C ARG A 236 0.50 -6.94 -17.54
N LEU A 237 1.73 -7.46 -17.52
CA LEU A 237 2.42 -7.85 -16.29
C LEU A 237 2.57 -6.67 -15.32
N ALA A 238 3.07 -5.53 -15.80
CA ALA A 238 3.26 -4.33 -14.99
C ALA A 238 1.92 -3.75 -14.49
N SER A 239 0.88 -3.78 -15.32
CA SER A 239 -0.45 -3.26 -15.01
C SER A 239 -1.09 -3.94 -13.79
N PHE A 240 -0.77 -5.20 -13.52
CA PHE A 240 -1.29 -5.90 -12.36
C PHE A 240 -0.87 -5.29 -11.02
N LYS A 241 0.24 -4.55 -10.96
CA LYS A 241 0.59 -3.78 -9.76
C LYS A 241 -0.45 -2.68 -9.48
N ILE A 242 -0.90 -1.98 -10.53
CA ILE A 242 -1.97 -0.97 -10.42
C ILE A 242 -3.31 -1.64 -10.10
N VAL A 243 -3.64 -2.75 -10.78
CA VAL A 243 -4.90 -3.47 -10.54
C VAL A 243 -4.97 -4.04 -9.12
N LYS A 244 -3.86 -4.57 -8.60
CA LYS A 244 -3.75 -5.03 -7.21
C LYS A 244 -3.96 -3.87 -6.25
N GLU A 245 -3.30 -2.74 -6.47
CA GLU A 245 -3.43 -1.54 -5.64
C GLU A 245 -4.90 -1.05 -5.61
N MET A 246 -5.57 -0.94 -6.77
CA MET A 246 -6.99 -0.59 -6.87
C MET A 246 -7.87 -1.57 -6.10
N THR A 247 -7.65 -2.87 -6.31
CA THR A 247 -8.41 -3.93 -5.62
C THR A 247 -8.22 -3.83 -4.11
N LEU A 248 -7.02 -3.54 -3.61
CA LEU A 248 -6.79 -3.38 -2.18
C LEU A 248 -7.42 -2.10 -1.63
N MET A 249 -7.36 -0.96 -2.34
CA MET A 249 -8.03 0.28 -1.93
C MET A 249 -9.56 0.12 -1.82
N GLU A 250 -10.19 -0.64 -2.73
CA GLU A 250 -11.63 -0.92 -2.66
C GLU A 250 -12.01 -1.75 -1.42
N ARG A 251 -11.13 -2.67 -1.02
CA ARG A 251 -11.38 -3.66 0.03
C ARG A 251 -10.93 -3.19 1.41
N LEU A 252 -9.93 -2.32 1.46
CA LEU A 252 -9.35 -1.74 2.66
C LEU A 252 -9.79 -0.28 2.79
N GLN A 253 -11.03 -0.07 3.22
CA GLN A 253 -11.60 1.27 3.38
C GLN A 253 -11.30 1.82 4.78
N HIS A 254 -10.42 2.81 4.84
CA HIS A 254 -10.02 3.47 6.08
C HIS A 254 -9.63 4.94 5.81
N PRO A 255 -9.87 5.90 6.75
CA PRO A 255 -9.51 7.31 6.54
C PRO A 255 -8.04 7.56 6.19
N ASN A 256 -7.14 6.69 6.68
CA ASN A 256 -5.70 6.77 6.44
C ASN A 256 -5.23 5.86 5.27
N ILE A 257 -6.14 5.42 4.39
CA ILE A 257 -5.84 4.80 3.10
C ILE A 257 -6.32 5.75 2.01
N LEU A 258 -5.51 5.96 0.98
CA LEU A 258 -5.84 6.86 -0.12
C LEU A 258 -7.13 6.42 -0.82
N LYS A 259 -8.01 7.37 -1.14
CA LYS A 259 -9.29 7.05 -1.77
C LYS A 259 -9.12 6.77 -3.28
N LEU A 260 -9.66 5.65 -3.74
CA LEU A 260 -9.90 5.38 -5.17
C LEU A 260 -11.21 6.04 -5.59
N TYR A 261 -11.18 6.92 -6.59
CA TYR A 261 -12.37 7.53 -7.17
C TYR A 261 -12.90 6.74 -8.38
N GLY A 262 -12.02 6.05 -9.09
CA GLY A 262 -12.39 5.33 -10.30
C GLY A 262 -11.17 4.82 -11.07
N TYR A 263 -11.43 4.28 -12.25
CA TYR A 263 -10.38 3.81 -13.15
C TYR A 263 -10.89 3.86 -14.59
N CYS A 264 -9.96 3.84 -15.53
CA CYS A 264 -10.26 3.77 -16.94
C CYS A 264 -9.41 2.69 -17.61
N TYR A 265 -10.06 1.89 -18.46
CA TYR A 265 -9.42 1.00 -19.42
C TYR A 265 -9.60 1.60 -20.81
N GLN A 266 -8.49 1.90 -21.48
CA GLN A 266 -8.45 2.49 -22.82
C GLN A 266 -7.45 1.75 -23.68
N ASP A 267 -7.76 1.56 -24.95
CA ASP A 267 -6.77 1.09 -25.91
C ASP A 267 -5.81 2.24 -26.24
N SER A 268 -4.52 1.97 -26.18
CA SER A 268 -3.50 2.84 -26.76
C SER A 268 -3.13 2.31 -28.14
N ASN A 269 -2.62 3.18 -29.02
CA ASN A 269 -2.32 2.83 -30.42
C ASN A 269 -1.46 1.54 -30.57
N ASP A 270 -0.64 1.22 -29.57
CA ASP A 270 0.29 0.08 -29.60
C ASP A 270 -0.07 -1.05 -28.60
N ILE A 271 -0.93 -0.80 -27.61
CA ILE A 271 -1.28 -1.76 -26.53
C ILE A 271 -2.75 -1.64 -26.15
N GLN A 272 -3.47 -2.76 -26.19
CA GLN A 272 -4.87 -2.87 -25.76
C GLN A 272 -5.00 -2.89 -24.23
N ASP A 273 -6.16 -2.45 -23.73
CA ASP A 273 -6.53 -2.52 -22.30
C ASP A 273 -5.57 -1.78 -21.34
N THR A 274 -5.07 -0.60 -21.75
CA THR A 274 -4.26 0.23 -20.84
C THR A 274 -5.09 0.76 -19.67
N VAL A 275 -4.56 0.66 -18.45
CA VAL A 275 -5.25 1.00 -17.21
C VAL A 275 -4.71 2.30 -16.61
N THR A 276 -5.63 3.18 -16.21
CA THR A 276 -5.34 4.38 -15.41
C THR A 276 -6.22 4.38 -14.16
N ALA A 277 -5.61 4.42 -12.98
CA ALA A 277 -6.31 4.57 -11.71
C ALA A 277 -6.49 6.06 -11.38
N ILE A 278 -7.67 6.45 -10.89
CA ILE A 278 -8.02 7.82 -10.51
C ILE A 278 -8.14 7.86 -8.98
N THR A 279 -7.18 8.49 -8.31
CA THR A 279 -7.12 8.52 -6.83
C THR A 279 -7.17 9.93 -6.28
N GLU A 280 -7.42 10.03 -4.97
CA GLU A 280 -7.20 11.24 -4.18
C GLU A 280 -5.78 11.76 -4.38
N LEU A 281 -5.65 13.09 -4.47
CA LEU A 281 -4.35 13.76 -4.55
C LEU A 281 -3.88 14.11 -3.15
N GLY A 282 -2.68 13.65 -2.79
CA GLY A 282 -1.99 14.05 -1.56
C GLY A 282 -0.65 14.71 -1.85
N SER A 283 -0.14 15.47 -0.88
CA SER A 283 1.21 16.03 -0.94
C SER A 283 2.23 15.01 -0.41
N PRO A 284 3.40 14.86 -1.06
CA PRO A 284 4.45 13.98 -0.58
C PRO A 284 4.84 14.26 0.87
N LEU A 285 5.16 13.20 1.62
CA LEU A 285 5.60 13.32 3.00
C LEU A 285 7.13 13.57 3.05
N GLU A 286 7.52 14.81 3.31
CA GLU A 286 8.92 15.20 3.41
C GLU A 286 9.39 15.30 4.87
N MET A 287 10.27 14.37 5.29
CA MET A 287 10.73 14.30 6.68
C MET A 287 11.37 15.59 7.21
N ILE A 288 12.15 16.28 6.37
CA ILE A 288 12.81 17.54 6.77
C ILE A 288 11.75 18.61 7.07
N GLN A 289 10.74 18.74 6.21
CA GLN A 289 9.64 19.68 6.41
C GLN A 289 8.85 19.31 7.66
N LEU A 290 8.55 18.03 7.87
CA LEU A 290 7.83 17.55 9.05
C LEU A 290 8.52 17.91 10.36
N LEU A 291 9.85 17.80 10.43
CA LEU A 291 10.61 18.16 11.65
C LEU A 291 10.51 19.65 12.00
N GLN A 292 10.18 20.51 11.03
CA GLN A 292 10.00 21.95 11.22
C GLN A 292 8.55 22.33 11.59
N THR A 293 7.61 21.37 11.54
CA THR A 293 6.22 21.61 11.94
C THR A 293 6.03 21.58 13.45
N SER A 294 4.86 22.07 13.91
CA SER A 294 4.50 22.03 15.32
C SER A 294 4.53 20.59 15.86
N TRP A 295 4.67 20.43 17.16
CA TRP A 295 4.56 19.11 17.78
C TRP A 295 3.17 18.49 17.54
N GLU A 296 2.12 19.31 17.52
CA GLU A 296 0.74 18.86 17.27
C GLU A 296 0.59 18.21 15.89
N GLU A 297 1.13 18.83 14.83
CA GLU A 297 1.08 18.27 13.48
C GLU A 297 1.82 16.93 13.40
N ARG A 298 3.01 16.86 14.00
CA ARG A 298 3.79 15.61 14.07
C ARG A 298 3.07 14.52 14.86
N PHE A 299 2.43 14.88 15.96
CA PHE A 299 1.63 13.95 16.74
C PHE A 299 0.41 13.45 15.96
N ARG A 300 -0.29 14.32 15.22
CA ARG A 300 -1.41 13.95 14.36
C ARG A 300 -0.99 12.94 13.28
N ILE A 301 0.18 13.12 12.69
CA ILE A 301 0.77 12.18 11.71
C ILE A 301 1.05 10.82 12.35
N CYS A 302 1.70 10.78 13.51
CA CYS A 302 1.95 9.53 14.22
C CYS A 302 0.65 8.82 14.62
N LEU A 303 -0.36 9.56 15.06
CA LEU A 303 -1.66 9.01 15.41
C LEU A 303 -2.40 8.46 14.18
N SER A 304 -2.40 9.20 13.07
CA SER A 304 -2.90 8.74 11.76
C SER A 304 -2.27 7.40 11.37
N LEU A 305 -0.95 7.30 11.50
CA LEU A 305 -0.20 6.10 11.19
C LEU A 305 -0.60 4.92 12.10
N VAL A 306 -0.72 5.13 13.41
CA VAL A 306 -1.10 4.03 14.32
C VAL A 306 -2.54 3.58 14.10
N ARG A 307 -3.47 4.50 13.82
CA ARG A 307 -4.84 4.14 13.44
C ARG A 307 -4.86 3.30 12.16
N LEU A 308 -4.08 3.68 11.15
CA LEU A 308 -3.89 2.87 9.94
C LEU A 308 -3.36 1.47 10.29
N LEU A 309 -2.29 1.38 11.06
CA LEU A 309 -1.67 0.09 11.38
C LEU A 309 -2.59 -0.81 12.21
N HIS A 310 -3.35 -0.23 13.13
CA HIS A 310 -4.38 -0.95 13.88
C HIS A 310 -5.46 -1.52 12.96
N TYR A 311 -5.92 -0.74 11.97
CA TYR A 311 -6.85 -1.22 10.96
C TYR A 311 -6.25 -2.35 10.10
N LEU A 312 -5.00 -2.20 9.67
CA LEU A 312 -4.32 -3.22 8.84
C LEU A 312 -4.12 -4.55 9.59
N ALA A 313 -3.80 -4.50 10.88
CA ALA A 313 -3.68 -5.70 11.72
C ALA A 313 -5.01 -6.46 11.85
N HIS A 314 -6.13 -5.74 11.85
CA HIS A 314 -7.49 -6.27 12.03
C HIS A 314 -8.33 -6.21 10.75
N SER A 315 -7.68 -6.16 9.59
CA SER A 315 -8.38 -5.91 8.33
C SER A 315 -9.32 -7.07 7.96
N PRO A 316 -10.39 -6.81 7.18
CA PRO A 316 -11.30 -7.86 6.69
C PRO A 316 -10.61 -8.89 5.80
N LEU A 317 -9.37 -8.65 5.34
CA LEU A 317 -8.58 -9.55 4.52
C LEU A 317 -7.57 -10.39 5.34
N GLY A 318 -7.56 -10.24 6.66
CA GLY A 318 -6.50 -10.71 7.57
C GLY A 318 -5.47 -9.62 7.88
N SER A 319 -4.48 -9.93 8.71
CA SER A 319 -3.41 -8.99 9.06
C SER A 319 -2.57 -8.63 7.83
N VAL A 320 -2.55 -7.35 7.47
CA VAL A 320 -1.86 -6.83 6.28
C VAL A 320 -0.47 -6.31 6.66
N THR A 321 0.56 -6.78 5.97
CA THR A 321 1.91 -6.21 6.02
C THR A 321 2.16 -5.28 4.84
N LEU A 322 2.81 -4.15 5.11
CA LEU A 322 3.32 -3.24 4.09
C LEU A 322 4.80 -3.59 3.85
N LEU A 323 5.08 -4.35 2.79
CA LEU A 323 6.45 -4.80 2.51
C LEU A 323 7.36 -3.63 2.15
N ASP A 324 6.83 -2.62 1.46
CA ASP A 324 7.51 -1.36 1.20
C ASP A 324 7.09 -0.25 2.19
N PHE A 325 7.51 -0.39 3.44
CA PHE A 325 7.23 0.61 4.48
C PHE A 325 8.30 1.71 4.48
N ARG A 326 8.17 2.73 3.63
CA ARG A 326 9.04 3.90 3.62
C ARG A 326 8.21 5.18 3.71
N PRO A 327 8.76 6.29 4.27
CA PRO A 327 8.04 7.57 4.32
C PRO A 327 7.46 8.04 2.97
N ARG A 328 8.15 7.74 1.86
CA ARG A 328 7.72 8.05 0.49
C ARG A 328 6.45 7.33 0.04
N GLN A 329 6.06 6.24 0.72
CA GLN A 329 4.82 5.50 0.46
C GLN A 329 3.61 6.04 1.19
N PHE A 330 3.77 7.21 1.83
CA PHE A 330 2.72 7.95 2.48
C PHE A 330 2.63 9.36 1.91
N VAL A 331 1.40 9.89 1.91
CA VAL A 331 1.09 11.26 1.54
C VAL A 331 0.30 11.93 2.65
N LEU A 332 0.28 13.26 2.66
CA LEU A 332 -0.61 14.05 3.51
C LEU A 332 -1.81 14.52 2.69
N VAL A 333 -3.00 14.35 3.27
CA VAL A 333 -4.23 14.95 2.75
C VAL A 333 -4.93 15.64 3.90
N ALA A 334 -5.08 16.97 3.79
CA ALA A 334 -5.69 17.80 4.83
C ALA A 334 -5.08 17.59 6.24
N GLY A 335 -3.76 17.36 6.31
CA GLY A 335 -3.04 17.15 7.57
C GLY A 335 -3.06 15.71 8.11
N GLU A 336 -3.80 14.80 7.47
CA GLU A 336 -3.84 13.38 7.83
C GLU A 336 -2.87 12.57 6.96
N LEU A 337 -2.14 11.64 7.58
CA LEU A 337 -1.27 10.71 6.86
C LEU A 337 -2.10 9.61 6.21
N LYS A 338 -1.83 9.33 4.93
CA LYS A 338 -2.47 8.24 4.18
C LYS A 338 -1.44 7.40 3.44
N VAL A 339 -1.61 6.07 3.43
CA VAL A 339 -0.83 5.17 2.57
C VAL A 339 -1.33 5.29 1.12
N THR A 340 -0.41 5.40 0.17
CA THR A 340 -0.72 5.55 -1.27
C THR A 340 -0.33 4.33 -2.10
N ASP A 341 0.67 3.55 -1.67
CA ASP A 341 1.22 2.43 -2.43
C ASP A 341 0.90 1.10 -1.72
N LEU A 342 0.03 0.31 -2.33
CA LEU A 342 -0.48 -0.96 -1.77
C LEU A 342 -0.17 -2.18 -2.66
N ASP A 343 0.53 -1.99 -3.79
CA ASP A 343 0.85 -3.09 -4.70
C ASP A 343 1.81 -4.13 -4.10
N ASP A 344 2.66 -3.74 -3.15
CA ASP A 344 3.53 -4.63 -2.39
C ASP A 344 2.93 -5.11 -1.06
N ALA A 345 1.66 -4.77 -0.77
CA ALA A 345 1.02 -5.27 0.44
C ALA A 345 0.72 -6.78 0.36
N SER A 346 0.78 -7.46 1.50
CA SER A 346 0.46 -8.88 1.63
C SER A 346 -0.39 -9.14 2.87
N THR A 347 -1.26 -10.16 2.79
CA THR A 347 -2.08 -10.66 3.91
C THR A 347 -1.60 -12.00 4.45
N GLU A 348 -0.54 -12.54 3.86
CA GLU A 348 -0.04 -13.86 4.21
C GLU A 348 0.98 -13.73 5.34
N GLU A 349 0.69 -14.33 6.48
CA GLU A 349 1.69 -14.52 7.53
C GLU A 349 2.72 -15.55 7.04
N ALA A 350 4.00 -15.26 7.30
CA ALA A 350 5.13 -16.07 6.84
C ALA A 350 5.01 -17.51 7.34
N PRO A 351 5.18 -18.53 6.47
CA PRO A 351 5.24 -19.91 6.90
C PRO A 351 6.52 -20.15 7.70
N CYS A 352 6.47 -21.08 8.67
CA CYS A 352 7.62 -21.35 9.54
C CYS A 352 7.68 -22.78 10.05
N SER A 353 8.92 -23.17 10.37
CA SER A 353 9.29 -24.17 11.35
C SER A 353 9.65 -23.49 12.70
N PRO A 354 9.81 -24.22 13.81
CA PRO A 354 9.98 -23.64 15.16
C PRO A 354 11.08 -22.57 15.34
N SER A 355 12.06 -22.47 14.44
CA SER A 355 13.19 -21.52 14.49
C SER A 355 13.15 -20.39 13.46
N ASP A 356 12.12 -20.31 12.61
CA ASP A 356 12.23 -19.54 11.36
C ASP A 356 11.67 -18.10 11.48
N CYS A 357 10.97 -17.80 12.56
CA CYS A 357 10.26 -16.53 12.74
C CYS A 357 11.16 -15.43 13.28
N ILE A 358 12.14 -15.03 12.49
CA ILE A 358 13.10 -13.97 12.82
C ILE A 358 12.80 -12.75 11.95
N MET A 359 12.61 -11.60 12.59
CA MET A 359 12.57 -10.30 11.93
C MET A 359 13.90 -9.59 12.15
N GLU A 360 14.64 -9.41 11.06
CA GLU A 360 15.92 -8.72 11.08
C GLU A 360 15.75 -7.27 10.64
N PHE A 361 16.26 -6.36 11.46
CA PHE A 361 16.39 -4.94 11.13
C PHE A 361 17.82 -4.49 11.35
N PRO A 362 18.31 -3.46 10.65
CA PRO A 362 19.70 -3.02 10.73
C PRO A 362 20.27 -2.77 12.13
N ALA A 363 19.42 -2.50 13.13
CA ALA A 363 19.84 -2.21 14.50
C ALA A 363 19.34 -3.24 15.53
N ARG A 364 18.38 -4.11 15.17
CA ARG A 364 17.66 -4.98 16.12
C ARG A 364 17.08 -6.20 15.42
N ASN A 365 17.04 -7.31 16.15
CA ASN A 365 16.37 -8.53 15.71
C ASN A 365 15.28 -8.91 16.69
N PHE A 366 14.18 -9.47 16.18
CA PHE A 366 13.07 -9.95 16.99
C PHE A 366 12.70 -11.36 16.58
N THR A 367 12.43 -12.20 17.57
CA THR A 367 11.98 -13.57 17.36
C THR A 367 10.51 -13.68 17.78
N LEU A 368 9.69 -14.24 16.90
CA LEU A 368 8.28 -14.49 17.15
C LEU A 368 8.01 -16.00 17.29
N PRO A 369 6.91 -16.40 17.97
CA PRO A 369 6.55 -17.81 18.04
C PRO A 369 6.04 -18.31 16.69
N CYS A 370 6.57 -19.45 16.25
CA CYS A 370 5.97 -20.23 15.18
C CYS A 370 4.83 -21.07 15.75
N SER A 371 3.61 -20.88 15.25
CA SER A 371 2.44 -21.64 15.68
C SER A 371 1.60 -22.07 14.49
N ARG A 372 1.24 -23.35 14.43
CA ARG A 372 0.51 -23.96 13.31
C ARG A 372 1.19 -23.70 11.95
N GLY A 373 2.52 -23.74 11.94
CA GLY A 373 3.33 -23.51 10.74
C GLY A 373 3.34 -22.07 10.23
N ARG A 374 2.94 -21.08 11.05
CA ARG A 374 2.97 -19.65 10.70
C ARG A 374 3.56 -18.79 11.81
N CYS A 375 4.27 -17.73 11.42
CA CYS A 375 4.77 -16.71 12.35
C CYS A 375 3.60 -15.80 12.76
N LEU A 376 2.95 -16.09 13.89
CA LEU A 376 1.78 -15.33 14.29
C LEU A 376 2.15 -13.88 14.64
N GLY A 377 1.43 -12.93 14.04
CA GLY A 377 1.60 -11.49 14.28
C GLY A 377 2.82 -10.88 13.60
N ILE A 378 3.49 -11.59 12.68
CA ILE A 378 4.69 -11.04 12.01
C ILE A 378 4.35 -9.81 11.18
N ASN A 379 3.18 -9.80 10.53
CA ASN A 379 2.71 -8.67 9.74
C ASN A 379 2.51 -7.40 10.58
N GLU A 380 1.78 -7.51 11.69
CA GLU A 380 1.54 -6.41 12.64
C GLU A 380 2.86 -5.88 13.20
N LYS A 381 3.70 -6.77 13.72
CA LYS A 381 4.95 -6.40 14.40
C LYS A 381 5.95 -5.75 13.43
N ARG A 382 6.02 -6.20 12.18
CA ARG A 382 6.86 -5.60 11.14
C ARG A 382 6.41 -4.17 10.83
N ASN A 383 5.11 -3.95 10.62
CA ASN A 383 4.56 -2.62 10.39
C ASN A 383 4.82 -1.70 11.58
N LEU A 384 4.58 -2.20 12.80
CA LEU A 384 4.74 -1.43 14.03
C LEU A 384 6.19 -1.00 14.27
N TYR A 385 7.15 -1.90 14.06
CA TYR A 385 8.57 -1.57 14.18
C TYR A 385 9.01 -0.56 13.11
N ASN A 386 8.52 -0.68 11.87
CA ASN A 386 8.80 0.30 10.82
C ASN A 386 8.21 1.69 11.15
N ALA A 387 7.00 1.75 11.73
CA ALA A 387 6.45 3.01 12.24
C ALA A 387 7.33 3.63 13.32
N TYR A 388 7.82 2.82 14.27
CA TYR A 388 8.77 3.28 15.26
C TYR A 388 10.04 3.86 14.61
N ARG A 389 10.68 3.06 13.74
CA ARG A 389 11.97 3.37 13.13
C ARG A 389 11.93 4.62 12.25
N PHE A 390 10.90 4.77 11.43
CA PHE A 390 10.81 5.85 10.44
C PHE A 390 10.10 7.10 10.94
N PHE A 391 9.20 6.97 11.93
CA PHE A 391 8.36 8.08 12.38
C PHE A 391 8.55 8.38 13.86
N PHE A 392 8.28 7.43 14.76
CA PHE A 392 8.10 7.79 16.19
C PHE A 392 9.37 8.31 16.84
N THR A 393 10.52 7.73 16.52
CA THR A 393 11.83 8.18 17.01
C THR A 393 12.10 9.66 16.73
N TYR A 394 11.61 10.17 15.59
CA TYR A 394 11.87 11.53 15.13
C TYR A 394 10.72 12.50 15.40
N LEU A 395 9.48 12.01 15.40
CA LEU A 395 8.30 12.88 15.40
C LEU A 395 7.69 13.07 16.79
N LEU A 396 7.75 12.08 17.68
CA LEU A 396 7.09 12.14 18.99
C LEU A 396 7.86 12.93 20.07
N PRO A 397 9.18 12.72 20.30
CA PRO A 397 9.86 13.29 21.47
C PRO A 397 10.20 14.77 21.33
N HIS A 398 10.55 15.19 20.10
CA HIS A 398 11.14 16.50 19.87
C HIS A 398 10.11 17.62 20.11
N SER A 399 10.47 18.57 20.98
CA SER A 399 9.62 19.72 21.40
C SER A 399 8.24 19.34 21.98
N ALA A 400 8.07 18.11 22.44
CA ALA A 400 6.87 17.70 23.13
C ALA A 400 6.67 18.46 24.45
N PRO A 401 5.42 18.73 24.87
CA PRO A 401 5.11 19.32 26.18
C PRO A 401 5.79 18.54 27.31
N PRO A 402 6.51 19.19 28.24
CA PRO A 402 7.31 18.49 29.25
C PRO A 402 6.54 17.46 30.08
N THR A 403 5.27 17.74 30.39
CA THR A 403 4.38 16.86 31.15
C THR A 403 3.95 15.61 30.40
N LEU A 404 3.98 15.61 29.06
CA LEU A 404 3.65 14.45 28.23
C LEU A 404 4.88 13.60 27.89
N ARG A 405 6.10 14.14 28.02
CA ARG A 405 7.35 13.45 27.66
C ARG A 405 7.50 12.06 28.30
N PRO A 406 7.25 11.84 29.61
CA PRO A 406 7.42 10.51 30.19
C PRO A 406 6.51 9.45 29.55
N LEU A 407 5.29 9.84 29.15
CA LEU A 407 4.36 8.94 28.46
C LEU A 407 4.82 8.68 27.02
N LEU A 408 5.28 9.72 26.32
CA LEU A 408 5.80 9.59 24.96
C LEU A 408 7.06 8.72 24.91
N ASP A 409 8.00 8.91 25.84
CA ASP A 409 9.21 8.09 25.94
C ASP A 409 8.86 6.63 26.21
N LYS A 410 7.87 6.37 27.07
CA LYS A 410 7.34 5.02 27.30
C LYS A 410 6.77 4.41 26.02
N ILE A 411 5.99 5.18 25.25
CA ILE A 411 5.42 4.73 23.96
C ILE A 411 6.53 4.40 22.97
N VAL A 412 7.48 5.32 22.76
CA VAL A 412 8.58 5.15 21.81
C VAL A 412 9.41 3.93 22.17
N ASN A 413 9.78 3.77 23.45
CA ASN A 413 10.58 2.63 23.90
C ASN A 413 9.81 1.31 23.79
N ALA A 414 8.57 1.24 24.28
CA ALA A 414 7.79 0.00 24.24
C ALA A 414 7.46 -0.44 22.80
N THR A 415 7.26 0.51 21.89
CA THR A 415 7.09 0.23 20.46
C THR A 415 8.41 -0.23 19.84
N GLY A 416 9.52 0.43 20.14
CA GLY A 416 10.84 0.11 19.59
C GLY A 416 11.37 -1.25 20.04
N GLU A 417 11.04 -1.68 21.26
CA GLU A 417 11.36 -3.02 21.77
C GLU A 417 10.27 -4.06 21.43
N LEU A 418 9.22 -3.66 20.71
CA LEU A 418 8.04 -4.50 20.38
C LEU A 418 7.39 -5.18 21.60
N ILE A 419 7.56 -4.59 22.78
CA ILE A 419 6.91 -5.01 24.04
C ILE A 419 5.40 -4.86 23.90
N TRP A 420 4.96 -3.80 23.22
CA TRP A 420 3.55 -3.58 22.90
C TRP A 420 3.18 -4.11 21.52
N GLY A 421 1.94 -4.58 21.40
CA GLY A 421 1.27 -4.74 20.12
C GLY A 421 0.65 -3.42 19.67
N ILE A 422 -0.02 -3.47 18.53
CA ILE A 422 -0.66 -2.31 17.93
C ILE A 422 -1.80 -1.75 18.78
N ASP A 423 -2.56 -2.62 19.46
CA ASP A 423 -3.70 -2.23 20.32
C ASP A 423 -3.25 -1.34 21.48
N GLU A 424 -2.25 -1.80 22.22
CA GLU A 424 -1.70 -1.05 23.35
C GLU A 424 -1.02 0.24 22.88
N THR A 425 -0.34 0.20 21.73
CA THR A 425 0.29 1.41 21.15
C THR A 425 -0.76 2.46 20.80
N LEU A 426 -1.87 2.05 20.16
CA LEU A 426 -2.99 2.94 19.85
C LEU A 426 -3.62 3.50 21.12
N LEU A 427 -3.92 2.64 22.10
CA LEU A 427 -4.50 3.04 23.38
C LEU A 427 -3.68 4.14 24.06
N GLN A 428 -2.35 3.99 24.09
CA GLN A 428 -1.47 4.95 24.75
C GLN A 428 -1.35 6.27 23.97
N LEU A 429 -1.36 6.24 22.63
CA LEU A 429 -1.40 7.47 21.83
C LEU A 429 -2.75 8.19 21.95
N GLU A 430 -3.88 7.48 21.96
CA GLU A 430 -5.19 8.08 22.21
C GLU A 430 -5.27 8.71 23.61
N LYS A 431 -4.61 8.10 24.61
CA LYS A 431 -4.45 8.71 25.93
C LYS A 431 -3.66 10.01 25.89
N VAL A 432 -2.57 10.08 25.12
CA VAL A 432 -1.83 11.34 24.91
C VAL A 432 -2.73 12.39 24.27
N LEU A 433 -3.50 12.03 23.23
CA LEU A 433 -4.44 12.94 22.58
C LEU A 433 -5.47 13.48 23.59
N HIS A 434 -6.04 12.59 24.41
CA HIS A 434 -7.01 12.96 25.43
C HIS A 434 -6.43 13.96 26.45
N LEU A 435 -5.22 13.71 26.94
CA LEU A 435 -4.55 14.63 27.87
C LEU A 435 -4.25 15.98 27.23
N TYR A 436 -3.82 15.99 25.97
CA TYR A 436 -3.51 17.20 25.22
C TYR A 436 -4.77 18.03 24.94
N ARG A 437 -5.79 17.43 24.33
CA ARG A 437 -7.03 18.10 23.91
C ARG A 437 -7.80 18.72 25.07
N ASN A 438 -7.78 18.07 26.24
CA ASN A 438 -8.48 18.57 27.42
C ASN A 438 -7.63 19.54 28.28
N GLY A 439 -6.40 19.83 27.89
CA GLY A 439 -5.51 20.72 28.65
C GLY A 439 -5.00 20.12 29.97
N PHE A 440 -5.24 18.84 30.25
CA PHE A 440 -4.79 18.18 31.49
C PHE A 440 -3.26 18.18 31.62
N TYR A 441 -2.55 18.22 30.50
CA TYR A 441 -1.10 18.38 30.48
C TYR A 441 -0.60 19.72 31.05
N LEU A 442 -1.47 20.73 31.20
CA LEU A 442 -1.14 22.06 31.74
C LEU A 442 -1.30 22.15 33.27
N GLN A 443 -2.09 21.26 33.88
CA GLN A 443 -2.51 21.39 35.29
C GLN A 443 -1.35 21.29 36.30
N ASN A 444 -0.25 20.60 35.95
CA ASN A 444 0.96 20.55 36.79
C ASN A 444 1.84 21.81 36.68
N SER A 445 1.60 22.69 35.69
CA SER A 445 2.33 23.95 35.53
C SER A 445 1.76 25.09 36.40
N THR A 446 0.48 24.99 36.78
CA THR A 446 -0.18 26.02 37.60
C THR A 446 0.12 25.90 39.08
N GLN A 447 0.36 24.69 39.62
CA GLN A 447 0.74 24.51 41.02
C GLN A 447 2.18 24.92 41.31
N THR A 448 3.10 24.71 40.37
CA THR A 448 4.52 25.08 40.51
C THR A 448 4.74 26.61 40.46
N HIS A 449 3.90 27.36 39.76
CA HIS A 449 3.96 28.82 39.75
C HIS A 449 3.34 29.50 40.98
N ILE A 450 2.42 28.82 41.69
CA ILE A 450 1.81 29.36 42.92
C ILE A 450 2.77 29.17 44.11
N THR A 451 3.47 28.04 44.21
CA THR A 451 4.42 27.79 45.30
C THR A 451 5.71 28.61 45.19
N GLY A 452 6.12 29.02 43.98
CA GLY A 452 7.28 29.90 43.76
C GLY A 452 7.06 31.38 44.13
N LYS A 453 5.80 31.85 44.22
CA LYS A 453 5.49 33.25 44.58
C LYS A 453 5.39 33.51 46.09
N TYR A 454 5.25 32.46 46.92
CA TYR A 454 5.18 32.61 48.37
C TYR A 454 6.50 32.37 49.11
N ALA A 455 7.56 31.94 48.42
CA ALA A 455 8.85 31.61 49.04
C ALA A 455 9.86 32.77 49.13
N HIS A 456 9.53 33.97 48.64
CA HIS A 456 10.47 35.10 48.55
C HIS A 456 10.11 36.37 49.33
N THR A 457 9.14 36.33 50.25
CA THR A 457 8.70 37.53 51.00
C THR A 457 8.81 37.46 52.52
N HIS A 458 9.74 36.67 53.08
CA HIS A 458 10.12 36.85 54.49
C HIS A 458 11.61 36.62 54.70
N THR A 459 12.39 37.70 54.58
CA THR A 459 13.65 37.89 55.32
C THR A 459 14.11 39.34 55.15
N GLN A 460 13.50 40.24 55.93
CA GLN A 460 14.10 41.50 56.37
C GLN A 460 13.60 41.76 57.78
N THR A 461 14.50 41.62 58.76
CA THR A 461 14.96 42.66 59.71
C THR A 461 15.90 42.03 60.71
#